data_AF-A0A521WNZ5-F1
#
_entry.id   AF-A0A521WNZ5-F1
#
_cell.length_a   1.000
_cell.length_b   1.000
_cell.length_c   1.000
_cell.angle_alpha   90.00
_cell.angle_beta   90.00
_cell.angle_gamma   90.00
#
_symmetry.space_group_name_H-M   'P 1'
#
loop_
_entity.id
_entity.type
_entity.pdbx_description
1 polymer ?
#
loop_
_entity_poly.entity_id
_entity_poly.type
_entity_poly.pdbx_seq_one_letter_code
_entity_poly.pdbx_strand_id
1 'polypeptide(L)'
;MKTILILLILCIVLWLHHKKDNIHLSDAEKKRLKAEHKKAIMKLFSVPGDKITNDDVQKLVSVSDATATRYLDELEQEKLIRQIGPEGKYVYYEKR
;
A
#
# COMPACT_ATOMS: atom_id res chain seq x y z
N MET A 1 -30.91 -30.88 14.40
CA MET A 1 -31.16 -29.43 14.65
C MET A 1 -29.86 -28.64 14.84
N LYS A 2 -28.96 -29.01 15.75
CA LYS A 2 -27.69 -28.28 15.99
C LYS A 2 -26.72 -28.24 14.79
N THR A 3 -26.66 -29.30 13.98
CA THR A 3 -25.79 -29.37 12.79
C THR A 3 -26.21 -28.39 11.69
N ILE A 4 -27.51 -28.18 11.49
CA ILE A 4 -28.06 -27.22 10.53
C ILE A 4 -27.69 -25.78 10.93
N LEU A 5 -27.74 -25.48 12.24
CA LEU A 5 -27.38 -24.17 12.77
C LEU A 5 -25.88 -23.85 12.57
N ILE A 6 -25.00 -24.85 12.79
CA ILE A 6 -23.55 -24.70 12.59
C ILE A 6 -23.23 -24.43 11.11
N LEU A 7 -23.88 -25.12 10.18
CA LEU A 7 -23.68 -24.91 8.75
C LEU A 7 -24.14 -23.52 8.30
N LEU A 8 -25.26 -23.02 8.84
CA LEU A 8 -25.73 -21.66 8.54
C LEU A 8 -24.76 -20.59 9.03
N ILE A 9 -24.22 -20.74 10.25
CA ILE A 9 -23.22 -19.82 10.80
C ILE A 9 -21.94 -19.86 9.94
N LEU A 10 -21.49 -21.06 9.54
CA LEU A 10 -20.31 -21.22 8.67
C LEU A 10 -20.51 -20.54 7.31
N CYS A 11 -21.68 -20.71 6.68
CA CYS A 11 -22.00 -20.04 5.41
C CYS A 11 -22.01 -18.52 5.54
N ILE A 12 -22.53 -17.97 6.64
CA ILE A 12 -22.53 -16.52 6.88
C ILE A 12 -21.09 -16.01 7.03
N VAL A 13 -20.23 -16.73 7.76
CA VAL A 13 -18.82 -16.35 7.92
C VAL A 13 -18.07 -16.37 6.58
N LEU A 14 -18.27 -17.41 5.77
CA LEU A 14 -17.67 -17.52 4.44
C LEU A 14 -18.17 -16.40 3.50
N TRP A 15 -19.47 -16.07 3.55
CA TRP A 15 -20.05 -14.98 2.77
C TRP A 15 -19.49 -13.62 3.17
N LEU A 16 -19.29 -13.36 4.47
CA LEU A 16 -18.67 -12.14 4.96
C LEU A 16 -17.21 -12.02 4.52
N HIS A 17 -16.46 -13.12 4.49
CA HIS A 17 -15.08 -13.14 3.99
C HIS A 17 -15.02 -12.85 2.48
N HIS A 18 -15.88 -13.50 1.69
CA HIS A 18 -15.91 -13.34 0.23
C HIS A 18 -16.42 -11.96 -0.22
N LYS A 19 -17.31 -11.32 0.55
CA LYS A 19 -17.88 -10.01 0.21
C LYS A 19 -16.84 -8.88 0.22
N LYS A 20 -15.72 -9.06 0.93
CA LYS A 20 -14.65 -8.05 1.04
C LYS A 20 -13.85 -7.88 -0.26
N ASP A 21 -13.89 -8.85 -1.17
CA ASP A 21 -12.94 -8.93 -2.29
C ASP A 21 -13.42 -8.28 -3.60
N ASN A 22 -14.67 -7.79 -3.67
CA ASN A 22 -15.28 -7.26 -4.91
C ASN A 22 -15.74 -5.80 -4.79
N ILE A 23 -14.94 -4.92 -4.19
CA ILE A 23 -15.19 -3.48 -4.25
C ILE A 23 -14.53 -2.94 -5.52
N HIS A 24 -15.33 -2.67 -6.55
CA HIS A 24 -14.85 -1.94 -7.73
C HIS A 24 -14.71 -0.46 -7.38
N LEU A 25 -13.49 0.00 -7.08
CA LEU A 25 -13.23 1.43 -6.88
C LEU A 25 -13.39 2.19 -8.21
N SER A 26 -14.12 3.30 -8.16
CA SER A 26 -14.13 4.31 -9.23
C SER A 26 -12.73 4.90 -9.43
N ASP A 27 -12.49 5.51 -10.59
CA ASP A 27 -11.18 6.12 -10.89
C ASP A 27 -10.88 7.30 -9.96
N ALA A 28 -11.91 8.03 -9.53
CA ALA A 28 -11.79 9.06 -8.52
C ALA A 28 -11.31 8.50 -7.18
N GLU A 29 -11.86 7.38 -6.74
CA GLU A 29 -11.45 6.72 -5.49
C GLU A 29 -10.03 6.15 -5.59
N LYS A 30 -9.67 5.51 -6.71
CA LYS A 30 -8.29 5.05 -6.95
C LYS A 30 -7.30 6.22 -6.86
N LYS A 31 -7.63 7.37 -7.45
CA LYS A 31 -6.81 8.58 -7.39
C LYS A 31 -6.67 9.11 -5.97
N ARG A 32 -7.76 9.13 -5.19
CA ARG A 32 -7.75 9.58 -3.78
C ARG A 32 -6.92 8.64 -2.92
N LEU A 33 -7.14 7.34 -3.01
CA LEU A 33 -6.39 6.33 -2.26
C LEU A 33 -4.89 6.43 -2.53
N LYS A 34 -4.51 6.58 -3.80
CA LYS A 34 -3.11 6.82 -4.18
C LYS A 34 -2.54 8.08 -3.55
N ALA A 35 -3.27 9.20 -3.56
CA ALA A 35 -2.82 10.43 -2.92
C ALA A 35 -2.66 10.27 -1.40
N GLU A 36 -3.56 9.52 -0.75
CA GLU A 36 -3.48 9.19 0.68
C GLU A 36 -2.26 8.31 0.97
N HIS A 37 -2.00 7.29 0.15
CA HIS A 37 -0.80 6.45 0.27
C HIS A 37 0.49 7.27 0.12
N LYS A 38 0.59 8.14 -0.90
CA LYS A 38 1.73 9.05 -1.04
C LYS A 38 1.92 9.94 0.18
N LYS A 39 0.83 10.49 0.72
CA LYS A 39 0.87 11.28 1.96
C LYS A 39 1.34 10.46 3.16
N ALA A 40 0.95 9.20 3.27
CA ALA A 40 1.42 8.30 4.32
C ALA A 40 2.92 7.99 4.17
N ILE A 41 3.39 7.70 2.96
CA ILE A 41 4.81 7.48 2.65
C ILE A 41 5.64 8.70 3.04
N MET A 42 5.19 9.91 2.72
CA MET A 42 5.89 11.15 3.10
C MET A 42 6.06 11.32 4.61
N LYS A 43 5.22 10.70 5.44
CA LYS A 43 5.36 10.72 6.91
C LYS A 43 6.45 9.77 7.41
N LEU A 44 6.87 8.78 6.62
CA LEU A 44 8.01 7.93 6.99
C LEU A 44 9.31 8.73 7.04
N PHE A 45 9.43 9.77 6.24
CA PHE A 45 10.56 10.71 6.27
C PHE A 45 10.39 11.73 7.41
N SER A 46 10.53 11.24 8.64
CA SER A 46 10.33 12.03 9.85
C SER A 46 11.51 12.96 10.12
N VAL A 47 12.73 12.52 9.84
CA VAL A 47 13.95 13.32 9.98
C VAL A 47 14.75 13.37 8.66
N PRO A 48 15.49 14.46 8.40
CA PRO A 48 16.42 14.51 7.27
C PRO A 48 17.44 13.38 7.36
N GLY A 49 17.62 12.65 6.26
CA GLY A 49 18.52 11.49 6.19
C GLY A 49 17.87 10.14 6.49
N ASP A 50 16.57 10.09 6.77
CA ASP A 50 15.82 8.84 6.83
C ASP A 50 15.90 8.10 5.49
N LYS A 51 16.21 6.80 5.58
CA LYS A 51 16.34 5.90 4.44
C LYS A 51 15.13 4.98 4.39
N ILE A 52 14.33 5.13 3.35
CA ILE A 52 13.10 4.35 3.17
C ILE A 52 13.26 3.44 1.96
N THR A 53 12.95 2.16 2.13
CA THR A 53 13.02 1.16 1.04
C THR A 53 11.65 0.91 0.42
N ASN A 54 11.61 0.23 -0.73
CA ASN A 54 10.35 -0.21 -1.33
C ASN A 54 9.56 -1.13 -0.38
N ASP A 55 10.25 -2.01 0.35
CA ASP A 55 9.65 -2.94 1.30
C ASP A 55 8.96 -2.22 2.47
N ASP A 56 9.51 -1.09 2.93
CA ASP A 56 8.89 -0.28 3.97
C ASP A 56 7.57 0.33 3.48
N VAL A 57 7.54 0.77 2.22
CA VAL A 57 6.32 1.28 1.59
C VAL A 57 5.27 0.17 1.41
N GLN A 58 5.68 -1.00 0.92
CA GLN A 58 4.79 -2.16 0.78
C GLN A 58 4.11 -2.50 2.11
N LYS A 59 4.87 -2.54 3.20
CA LYS A 59 4.36 -2.82 4.55
C LYS A 59 3.43 -1.71 5.05
N LEU A 60 3.79 -0.45 4.82
CA LEU A 60 3.01 0.71 5.31
C LEU A 60 1.60 0.76 4.71
N VAL A 61 1.49 0.62 3.39
CA VAL A 61 0.22 0.81 2.67
C VAL A 61 -0.38 -0.49 2.14
N SER A 62 0.23 -1.64 2.47
CA SER A 62 -0.25 -2.99 2.11
C SER A 62 -0.51 -3.15 0.61
N VAL A 63 0.46 -2.77 -0.20
CA VAL A 63 0.41 -2.86 -1.67
C VAL A 63 1.50 -3.78 -2.21
N SER A 64 1.39 -4.19 -3.47
CA SER A 64 2.44 -4.95 -4.15
C SER A 64 3.71 -4.13 -4.36
N ASP A 65 4.84 -4.83 -4.51
CA ASP A 65 6.15 -4.28 -4.86
C ASP A 65 6.06 -3.25 -6.01
N ALA A 66 5.51 -3.64 -7.16
CA ALA A 66 5.35 -2.75 -8.31
C ALA A 66 4.47 -1.52 -8.03
N THR A 67 3.47 -1.64 -7.13
CA THR A 67 2.62 -0.50 -6.76
C THR A 67 3.37 0.47 -5.86
N ALA A 68 4.17 -0.04 -4.92
CA ALA A 68 5.03 0.75 -4.06
C ALA A 68 6.09 1.51 -4.88
N THR A 69 6.74 0.84 -5.84
CA THR A 69 7.70 1.46 -6.78
C THR A 69 7.05 2.62 -7.52
N ARG A 70 5.86 2.44 -8.11
CA ARG A 70 5.14 3.52 -8.80
C ARG A 70 4.85 4.72 -7.89
N TYR A 71 4.55 4.52 -6.62
CA TYR A 71 4.32 5.64 -5.70
C TYR A 71 5.61 6.40 -5.39
N LEU A 72 6.74 5.68 -5.22
CA LEU A 72 8.05 6.28 -5.01
C LEU A 72 8.54 7.02 -6.26
N ASP A 73 8.39 6.43 -7.45
CA ASP A 73 8.74 7.06 -8.73
C ASP A 73 8.02 8.40 -8.91
N GLU A 74 6.73 8.46 -8.59
CA GLU A 74 5.97 9.72 -8.69
C GLU A 74 6.43 10.77 -7.68
N LEU A 75 6.73 10.36 -6.45
CA LEU A 75 7.28 11.28 -5.44
C LEU A 75 8.66 11.81 -5.86
N GLU A 76 9.47 10.99 -6.52
CA GLU A 76 10.76 11.40 -7.09
C GLU A 76 10.58 12.34 -8.30
N GLN A 77 9.65 12.04 -9.20
CA GLN A 77 9.27 12.92 -10.32
C GLN A 77 8.77 14.28 -9.82
N GLU A 78 8.02 14.29 -8.72
CA GLU A 78 7.56 15.50 -8.00
C GLU A 78 8.69 16.21 -7.23
N LYS A 79 9.92 15.66 -7.24
CA LYS A 79 11.12 16.18 -6.55
C LYS A 79 11.02 16.22 -5.03
N LEU A 80 10.13 15.43 -4.42
CA LEU A 80 9.93 15.36 -2.97
C LEU A 80 10.92 14.41 -2.28
N ILE A 81 11.35 13.38 -2.99
CA ILE A 81 12.35 12.40 -2.56
C ILE A 81 13.37 12.18 -3.67
N ARG A 82 14.44 11.46 -3.37
CA ARG A 82 15.45 11.02 -4.34
C ARG A 82 15.82 9.56 -4.10
N GLN A 83 16.00 8.80 -5.17
CA GLN A 83 16.57 7.47 -5.10
C GLN A 83 18.08 7.55 -4.85
N ILE A 84 18.57 6.69 -3.96
CA ILE A 84 19.97 6.44 -3.71
C ILE A 84 20.25 4.97 -4.03
N GLY A 85 21.26 4.74 -4.87
CA GLY A 85 21.60 3.42 -5.40
C GLY A 85 21.05 3.22 -6.83
N PRO A 86 21.79 2.50 -7.69
CA PRO A 86 21.42 2.37 -9.11
C PRO A 86 20.22 1.43 -9.32
N GLU A 87 20.21 0.26 -8.67
CA GLU A 87 19.17 -0.76 -8.80
C GLU A 87 19.25 -1.85 -7.71
N GLY A 88 18.17 -2.60 -7.55
CA GLY A 88 18.11 -3.79 -6.70
C GLY A 88 18.11 -3.52 -5.19
N LYS A 89 18.60 -4.49 -4.42
CA LYS A 89 18.48 -4.54 -2.95
C LYS A 89 19.17 -3.41 -2.18
N TYR A 90 20.01 -2.60 -2.85
CA TYR A 90 20.72 -1.48 -2.24
C TYR A 90 20.02 -0.15 -2.50
N VAL A 91 18.86 -0.16 -3.17
CA VAL A 91 18.07 1.03 -3.43
C VAL A 91 17.31 1.44 -2.17
N TYR A 92 17.45 2.71 -1.83
CA TYR A 92 16.65 3.37 -0.81
C TYR A 92 16.38 4.82 -1.23
N TYR A 93 15.41 5.45 -0.58
CA TYR A 93 15.00 6.81 -0.88
C TYR A 93 15.28 7.69 0.32
N GLU A 94 15.64 8.94 0.04
CA GLU A 94 15.82 10.00 1.03
C GLU A 94 14.93 11.20 0.66
N LYS A 95 14.46 11.92 1.67
CA LYS A 95 13.74 13.18 1.46
C LYS A 95 14.69 14.24 0.89
N ARG A 96 14.22 15.02 -0.09
CA ARG A 96 14.94 16.16 -0.64
C ARG A 96 14.88 17.40 0.25
#